data_AF-A0A7S1T6Y7-F1
#
_entry.id   AF-A0A7S1T6Y7-F1
#
_cell.length_a   1.000
_cell.length_b   1.000
_cell.length_c   1.000
_cell.angle_alpha   90.00
_cell.angle_beta   90.00
_cell.angle_gamma   90.00
#
_symmetry.space_group_name_H-M   'P 1'
#
loop_
_entity.id
_entity.type
_entity.pdbx_description
1 polymer ?
#
loop_
_entity_poly.entity_id
_entity_poly.type
_entity_poly.pdbx_seq_one_letter_code
_entity_poly.pdbx_strand_id
1 'polypeptide(L)'
;MDAQQAERSSGGPHDVGGDRELFAPLDTRDRVLALWEKRMDAVENALTAAGLLDVNRLRHGVEKLPPSSYANFSYYGKWAAASLGVLLEDGVLNQGDVEAALGAEPTSETVLFREGQRVRVKRE
;
A
#
# COMPACT_ATOMS: atom_id res chain seq x y z
N MET A 1 1.05 -33.53 13.59
CA MET A 1 1.62 -32.22 13.18
C MET A 1 0.97 -31.90 11.86
N ASP A 2 -0.04 -31.02 11.91
CA ASP A 2 -1.10 -30.91 10.93
C ASP A 2 -0.64 -30.45 9.55
N ALA A 3 -1.21 -31.08 8.52
CA ALA A 3 -1.03 -30.76 7.10
C ALA A 3 -1.63 -29.39 6.69
N GLN A 4 -2.15 -28.61 7.65
CA GLN A 4 -2.77 -27.31 7.43
C GLN A 4 -1.78 -26.13 7.37
N GLN A 5 -0.49 -26.38 7.60
CA GLN A 5 0.52 -25.30 7.62
C GLN A 5 1.14 -24.99 6.24
N ALA A 6 0.68 -25.65 5.17
CA ALA A 6 1.38 -25.72 3.88
C ALA A 6 0.93 -24.73 2.78
N GLU A 7 0.04 -23.77 3.04
CA GLU A 7 -0.51 -22.90 1.97
C GLU A 7 -0.67 -21.41 2.37
N ARG A 8 0.22 -20.88 3.23
CA ARG A 8 0.32 -19.42 3.35
C ARG A 8 1.01 -18.89 2.08
N SER A 9 0.33 -18.03 1.33
CA SER A 9 0.94 -17.33 0.18
C SER A 9 2.21 -16.62 0.64
N SER A 10 3.27 -16.69 -0.17
CA SER A 10 4.55 -16.00 0.09
C SER A 10 4.46 -14.47 -0.05
N GLY A 11 3.25 -13.93 -0.27
CA GLY A 11 2.97 -12.53 -0.49
C GLY A 11 2.92 -11.69 0.80
N GLY A 12 2.98 -10.37 0.64
CA GLY A 12 2.83 -9.42 1.74
C GLY A 12 1.42 -9.45 2.36
N PRO A 13 1.20 -8.75 3.47
CA PRO A 13 -0.07 -8.74 4.22
C PRO A 13 -1.29 -8.23 3.43
N HIS A 14 -1.05 -7.67 2.25
CA HIS A 14 -2.07 -7.18 1.32
C HIS A 14 -2.60 -8.29 0.38
N ASP A 15 -1.83 -9.35 0.15
CA ASP A 15 -2.20 -10.46 -0.74
C ASP A 15 -2.99 -11.53 0.02
N VAL A 16 -4.25 -11.21 0.25
CA VAL A 16 -5.17 -11.99 1.09
C VAL A 16 -6.06 -12.96 0.31
N GLY A 17 -5.80 -13.11 -0.99
CA GLY A 17 -6.63 -13.92 -1.87
C GLY A 17 -6.70 -15.38 -1.42
N GLY A 18 -7.90 -15.86 -1.10
CA GLY A 18 -8.12 -17.26 -0.71
C GLY A 18 -7.95 -17.56 0.77
N ASP A 19 -7.52 -16.60 1.60
CA ASP A 19 -7.44 -16.80 3.05
C ASP A 19 -8.82 -16.66 3.71
N ARG A 20 -9.35 -17.77 4.24
CA ARG A 20 -10.70 -17.82 4.83
C ARG A 20 -10.69 -17.54 6.33
N GLU A 21 -9.53 -17.55 6.97
CA GLU A 21 -9.39 -17.40 8.43
C GLU A 21 -9.09 -15.95 8.84
N LEU A 22 -8.56 -15.14 7.92
CA LEU A 22 -8.24 -13.73 8.18
C LEU A 22 -9.47 -12.82 8.33
N PHE A 23 -10.66 -13.23 7.89
CA PHE A 23 -11.80 -12.31 7.73
C PHE A 23 -13.02 -12.70 8.56
N ALA A 24 -13.59 -11.69 9.21
CA ALA A 24 -14.95 -11.74 9.73
C ALA A 24 -15.97 -11.64 8.57
N PRO A 25 -17.25 -12.01 8.80
CA PRO A 25 -18.32 -11.73 7.85
C PRO A 25 -18.32 -10.27 7.41
N LEU A 26 -18.55 -10.03 6.11
CA LEU A 26 -18.53 -8.68 5.55
C LEU A 26 -19.67 -7.84 6.13
N ASP A 27 -19.30 -6.72 6.76
CA ASP A 27 -20.23 -5.64 7.08
C ASP A 27 -20.39 -4.73 5.87
N THR A 28 -21.62 -4.60 5.37
CA THR A 28 -21.96 -3.85 4.14
C THR A 28 -22.66 -2.52 4.43
N ARG A 29 -22.79 -2.14 5.70
CA ARG A 29 -23.44 -0.87 6.07
C ARG A 29 -22.59 0.32 5.66
N ASP A 30 -23.26 1.37 5.21
CA ASP A 30 -22.61 2.63 4.91
C ASP A 30 -22.01 3.25 6.17
N ARG A 31 -20.76 3.72 6.04
CA ARG A 31 -20.05 4.44 7.08
C ARG A 31 -19.87 5.90 6.69
N VAL A 32 -20.15 6.80 7.63
CA VAL A 32 -19.81 8.22 7.47
C VAL A 32 -18.30 8.41 7.61
N LEU A 33 -17.67 8.93 6.56
CA LEU A 33 -16.26 9.29 6.59
C LEU A 33 -16.01 10.47 7.52
N ALA A 34 -14.97 10.36 8.34
CA ALA A 34 -14.44 11.46 9.11
C ALA A 34 -13.89 12.57 8.18
N LEU A 35 -13.83 13.80 8.69
CA LEU A 35 -13.35 14.93 7.90
C LEU A 35 -11.92 14.71 7.39
N TRP A 36 -11.04 14.10 8.19
CA TRP A 36 -9.65 13.86 7.79
C TRP A 36 -9.54 12.83 6.65
N GLU A 37 -10.45 11.84 6.60
CA GLU A 37 -10.50 10.85 5.52
C GLU A 37 -10.89 11.51 4.21
N LYS A 38 -11.90 12.39 4.23
CA LYS A 38 -12.28 13.21 3.08
C LYS A 38 -11.16 14.16 2.64
N ARG A 39 -10.41 14.71 3.60
CA ARG A 39 -9.23 15.54 3.30
C ARG A 39 -8.13 14.72 2.67
N MET A 40 -7.88 13.50 3.15
CA MET A 40 -6.86 12.62 2.57
C MET A 40 -7.21 12.25 1.13
N ASP A 41 -8.48 11.93 0.86
CA ASP A 41 -8.98 11.73 -0.51
C ASP A 41 -8.80 12.98 -1.39
N ALA A 42 -9.12 14.16 -0.88
CA ALA A 42 -8.89 15.42 -1.59
C ALA A 42 -7.39 15.72 -1.84
N VAL A 43 -6.53 15.36 -0.89
CA VAL A 43 -5.07 15.49 -1.02
C VAL A 43 -4.55 14.55 -2.11
N GLU A 44 -4.97 13.30 -2.13
CA GLU A 44 -4.55 12.32 -3.14
C GLU A 44 -4.94 12.81 -4.55
N ASN A 45 -6.21 13.24 -4.72
CA ASN A 45 -6.68 13.86 -5.96
C ASN A 45 -5.84 15.08 -6.38
N ALA A 46 -5.47 15.95 -5.44
CA ALA A 46 -4.65 17.12 -5.72
C ALA A 46 -3.22 16.75 -6.15
N LEU A 47 -2.61 15.75 -5.48
CA LEU A 47 -1.28 15.24 -5.84
C LEU A 47 -1.28 14.58 -7.22
N THR A 48 -2.31 13.80 -7.55
CA THR A 48 -2.47 13.22 -8.88
C THR A 48 -2.69 14.27 -9.95
N ALA A 49 -3.53 15.27 -9.70
CA ALA A 49 -3.74 16.38 -10.64
C ALA A 49 -2.46 17.19 -10.88
N ALA A 50 -1.59 17.31 -9.87
CA ALA A 50 -0.29 17.95 -9.98
C ALA A 50 0.80 17.06 -10.61
N GLY A 51 0.50 15.78 -10.88
CA GLY A 51 1.48 14.81 -11.42
C GLY A 51 2.52 14.34 -10.41
N LEU A 52 2.28 14.55 -9.12
CA LEU A 52 3.21 14.20 -8.02
C LEU A 52 2.95 12.80 -7.44
N LEU A 53 1.82 12.19 -7.76
CA LEU A 53 1.45 10.86 -7.31
C LEU A 53 0.62 10.15 -8.37
N ASP A 54 0.94 8.90 -8.63
CA ASP A 54 0.11 8.02 -9.45
C ASP A 54 -0.36 6.80 -8.66
N VAL A 55 -1.41 6.16 -9.17
CA VAL A 55 -2.09 5.06 -8.49
C VAL A 55 -1.18 3.84 -8.27
N ASN A 56 -0.22 3.58 -9.17
CA ASN A 56 0.70 2.46 -9.01
C ASN A 56 1.68 2.71 -7.87
N ARG A 57 2.21 3.94 -7.78
CA ARG A 57 3.11 4.34 -6.70
C ARG A 57 2.39 4.36 -5.35
N LEU A 58 1.14 4.81 -5.32
CA LEU A 58 0.31 4.72 -4.13
C LEU A 58 0.10 3.25 -3.70
N ARG A 59 -0.28 2.36 -4.62
CA ARG A 59 -0.48 0.93 -4.32
C ARG A 59 0.80 0.29 -3.77
N HIS A 60 1.91 0.48 -4.48
CA HIS A 60 3.22 -0.05 -4.06
C HIS A 60 3.64 0.48 -2.69
N GLY A 61 3.41 1.76 -2.42
CA GLY A 61 3.66 2.35 -1.10
C GLY A 61 2.83 1.70 0.02
N VAL A 62 1.55 1.38 -0.25
CA VAL A 62 0.68 0.66 0.69
C VAL A 62 1.16 -0.78 0.90
N GLU A 63 1.59 -1.45 -0.18
CA GLU A 63 2.07 -2.84 -0.16
C GLU A 63 3.40 -2.98 0.61
N LYS A 64 4.25 -1.95 0.56
CA LYS A 64 5.52 -1.83 1.29
C LYS A 64 5.35 -1.57 2.79
N LEU A 65 4.15 -1.24 3.28
CA LEU A 65 3.94 -0.94 4.69
C LEU A 65 4.34 -2.14 5.57
N PRO A 66 5.01 -1.91 6.72
CA PRO A 66 5.30 -2.98 7.67
C PRO A 66 4.03 -3.74 8.04
N PRO A 67 4.05 -5.07 8.19
CA PRO A 67 2.83 -5.85 8.41
C PRO A 67 1.96 -5.38 9.57
N SER A 68 2.58 -4.92 10.66
CA SER A 68 1.87 -4.32 11.79
C SER A 68 1.18 -3.01 11.43
N SER A 69 1.82 -2.14 10.64
CA SER A 69 1.23 -0.89 10.17
C SER A 69 0.11 -1.16 9.18
N TYR A 70 0.31 -2.12 8.26
CA TYR A 70 -0.73 -2.54 7.31
C TYR A 70 -1.97 -3.10 8.02
N ALA A 71 -1.82 -3.87 9.08
CA ALA A 71 -2.96 -4.43 9.80
C ALA A 71 -3.71 -3.37 10.63
N ASN A 72 -3.00 -2.39 11.19
CA ASN A 72 -3.57 -1.44 12.16
C ASN A 72 -4.01 -0.10 11.55
N PHE A 73 -3.43 0.31 10.42
CA PHE A 73 -3.84 1.55 9.77
C PHE A 73 -5.21 1.37 9.11
N SER A 74 -6.05 2.39 9.27
CA SER A 74 -7.29 2.49 8.51
C SER A 74 -6.98 2.65 7.02
N TYR A 75 -7.99 2.47 6.16
CA TYR A 75 -7.85 2.58 4.71
C TYR A 75 -7.13 3.87 4.27
N TYR A 76 -7.64 5.03 4.73
CA TYR A 76 -7.02 6.33 4.43
C TYR A 76 -5.71 6.58 5.20
N GLY A 77 -5.47 5.87 6.31
CA GLY A 77 -4.18 5.91 7.01
C GLY A 77 -3.06 5.27 6.20
N LYS A 78 -3.36 4.17 5.49
CA LYS A 78 -2.41 3.55 4.55
C LYS A 78 -2.10 4.48 3.38
N TRP A 79 -3.10 5.19 2.86
CA TRP A 79 -2.90 6.19 1.81
C TRP A 79 -1.99 7.30 2.28
N ALA A 80 -2.23 7.87 3.46
CA ALA A 80 -1.37 8.92 4.01
C ALA A 80 0.10 8.48 4.12
N ALA A 81 0.35 7.28 4.64
CA ALA A 81 1.70 6.74 4.77
C ALA A 81 2.37 6.46 3.41
N ALA A 82 1.63 5.91 2.45
CA ALA A 82 2.13 5.62 1.12
C ALA A 82 2.43 6.89 0.30
N SER A 83 1.50 7.86 0.31
CA SER A 83 1.69 9.16 -0.35
C SER A 83 2.90 9.91 0.24
N LEU A 84 3.09 9.86 1.56
CA LEU A 84 4.26 10.47 2.20
C LEU A 84 5.56 9.82 1.70
N GLY A 85 5.63 8.49 1.66
CA GLY A 85 6.78 7.75 1.14
C GLY A 85 7.11 8.12 -0.31
N VAL A 86 6.10 8.28 -1.16
CA VAL A 86 6.29 8.70 -2.57
C VAL A 86 6.85 10.12 -2.67
N LEU A 87 6.29 11.07 -1.93
CA LEU A 87 6.74 12.47 -1.98
C LEU A 87 8.16 12.64 -1.45
N LEU A 88 8.57 11.78 -0.50
CA LEU A 88 9.94 11.68 -0.02
C LEU A 88 10.88 11.09 -1.08
N GLU A 89 10.50 9.95 -1.68
CA GLU A 89 11.27 9.31 -2.76
C GLU A 89 11.52 10.28 -3.94
N ASP A 90 10.57 11.17 -4.24
CA ASP A 90 10.69 12.18 -5.30
C ASP A 90 11.44 13.46 -4.89
N GLY A 91 11.75 13.63 -3.60
CA GLY A 91 12.33 14.85 -3.06
C GLY A 91 11.39 16.07 -3.09
N VAL A 92 10.08 15.86 -3.29
CA VAL A 92 9.07 16.92 -3.17
C VAL A 92 8.95 17.37 -1.71
N LEU A 93 9.01 16.40 -0.80
CA LEU A 93 9.24 16.63 0.62
C LEU A 93 10.66 16.18 0.95
N ASN A 94 11.33 16.91 1.84
CA ASN A 94 12.61 16.50 2.35
C ASN A 94 12.41 15.60 3.57
N GLN A 95 13.12 14.48 3.59
CA GLN A 95 13.25 13.62 4.73
C GLN A 95 13.58 14.41 6.00
N GLY A 96 14.53 15.35 5.99
CA GLY A 96 14.84 16.17 7.17
C GLY A 96 13.65 16.97 7.72
N ASP A 97 12.77 17.48 6.86
CA ASP A 97 11.56 18.22 7.28
C ASP A 97 10.47 17.26 7.77
N VAL A 98 10.37 16.09 7.13
CA VAL A 98 9.46 15.03 7.53
C VAL A 98 9.97 14.28 8.75
N GLU A 99 11.27 14.19 9.03
CA GLU A 99 11.91 13.52 10.18
C GLU A 99 12.07 14.42 11.38
N ALA A 100 12.35 15.70 11.14
CA ALA A 100 12.04 16.74 12.11
C ALA A 100 10.58 16.64 12.57
N ALA A 101 9.72 16.03 11.74
CA ALA A 101 8.41 15.56 12.13
C ALA A 101 8.29 14.04 12.52
N LEU A 102 9.00 13.05 11.91
CA LEU A 102 8.57 11.62 11.85
C LEU A 102 9.63 10.46 11.62
N GLY A 103 10.58 10.40 10.65
CA GLY A 103 11.69 9.36 10.59
C GLY A 103 11.80 8.33 9.41
N ALA A 104 13.01 8.14 8.81
CA ALA A 104 13.71 7.11 7.92
C ALA A 104 13.48 6.90 6.36
N GLU A 105 14.47 6.29 5.63
CA GLU A 105 14.68 6.20 4.12
C GLU A 105 14.76 4.77 3.44
N PRO A 106 14.65 4.63 2.07
CA PRO A 106 14.37 3.37 1.29
C PRO A 106 15.30 3.04 0.05
N THR A 107 14.88 2.11 -0.86
CA THR A 107 15.26 1.96 -2.31
C THR A 107 14.50 0.83 -3.07
N SER A 108 14.43 0.86 -4.43
CA SER A 108 14.21 -0.32 -5.35
C SER A 108 14.38 0.04 -6.87
N GLU A 109 14.38 -0.96 -7.80
CA GLU A 109 14.43 -0.84 -9.29
C GLU A 109 13.74 -2.03 -10.07
N THR A 110 13.82 -2.09 -11.41
CA THR A 110 12.70 -2.35 -12.42
C THR A 110 12.82 -3.62 -13.36
N VAL A 111 11.82 -3.92 -14.25
CA VAL A 111 11.48 -5.20 -15.00
C VAL A 111 11.13 -4.99 -16.52
N LEU A 112 10.73 -5.97 -17.40
CA LEU A 112 11.51 -6.92 -18.26
C LEU A 112 10.72 -7.67 -19.43
N PHE A 113 9.39 -7.55 -19.68
CA PHE A 113 8.65 -8.44 -20.64
C PHE A 113 7.77 -7.77 -21.73
N ARG A 114 7.13 -8.57 -22.64
CA ARG A 114 6.32 -8.11 -23.81
C ARG A 114 4.96 -8.86 -24.00
N GLU A 115 4.02 -8.22 -24.69
CA GLU A 115 2.61 -8.64 -24.88
C GLU A 115 2.43 -9.92 -25.74
N GLY A 116 1.40 -10.73 -25.45
CA GLY A 116 1.05 -11.98 -26.16
C GLY A 116 1.88 -13.21 -25.76
N GLN A 117 2.97 -12.99 -25.01
CA GLN A 117 3.78 -14.06 -24.46
C GLN A 117 2.97 -14.85 -23.42
N ARG A 118 2.77 -16.15 -23.67
CA ARG A 118 2.31 -17.06 -22.60
C ARG A 118 3.39 -17.08 -21.54
N VAL A 119 3.10 -16.44 -20.42
CA VAL A 119 3.95 -16.47 -19.24
C VAL A 119 3.33 -17.43 -18.23
N ARG A 120 4.20 -18.15 -17.54
CA ARG A 120 3.81 -18.80 -16.30
C ARG A 120 4.21 -17.84 -15.19
N VAL A 121 3.28 -17.54 -14.28
CA VAL A 121 3.63 -16.85 -13.04
C VAL A 121 4.68 -17.72 -12.35
N LYS A 122 5.88 -17.18 -12.17
CA LYS A 122 6.94 -17.91 -11.47
C LYS A 122 6.42 -18.27 -10.09
N ARG A 123 6.73 -19.47 -9.62
CA ARG A 123 6.64 -19.77 -8.19
C ARG A 123 7.89 -19.13 -7.58
N GLU A 124 7.69 -18.10 -6.78
CA GLU A 124 8.73 -17.38 -6.05
C GLU A 124 9.06 -18.14 -4.75
#